data_AF-A0A410X594-F1
#
_entry.id   AF-A0A410X594-F1
#
_cell.length_a   1.000
_cell.length_b   1.000
_cell.length_c   1.000
_cell.angle_alpha   90.00
_cell.angle_beta   90.00
_cell.angle_gamma   90.00
#
_symmetry.space_group_name_H-M   'P 1'
#
loop_
_entity.id
_entity.type
_entity.pdbx_description
1 polymer ?
#
loop_
_entity_poly.entity_id
_entity_poly.type
_entity_poly.pdbx_seq_one_letter_code
_entity_poly.pdbx_strand_id
1 'polypeptide(L)'
;MGGWSEKDGYFSITAVSSFIGIASTAKHTGYVEDIDRGNVLFSRAVGNTSWPGVYHYTRARFEGHITGNILGDSGRVWGTNATEAKSDWVDRYASDWVGKTYYGNE
;
A
#
# COMPACT_ATOMS: atom_id res chain seq x y z
N MET A 1 -1.28 -13.88 3.68
CA MET A 1 -0.47 -14.05 2.46
C MET A 1 -0.47 -12.73 1.73
N GLY A 2 0.70 -12.13 1.54
CA GLY A 2 0.94 -11.15 0.47
C GLY A 2 0.65 -9.68 0.79
N GLY A 3 1.71 -8.89 0.78
CA GLY A 3 1.69 -7.51 0.29
C GLY A 3 3.11 -6.98 0.22
N TRP A 4 3.51 -6.59 -0.97
CA TRP A 4 4.88 -6.24 -1.35
C TRP A 4 5.01 -4.72 -1.44
N SER A 5 6.16 -4.19 -1.00
CA SER A 5 6.62 -2.82 -1.21
C SER A 5 7.96 -2.86 -1.93
N GLU A 6 8.12 -2.01 -2.93
CA GLU A 6 9.20 -2.01 -3.93
C GLU A 6 10.60 -1.70 -3.36
N LYS A 7 10.69 -1.43 -2.05
CA LYS A 7 11.96 -1.30 -1.33
C LYS A 7 12.15 -2.32 -0.19
N ASP A 8 11.08 -2.84 0.39
CA ASP A 8 11.14 -3.81 1.49
C ASP A 8 9.93 -4.75 1.40
N GLY A 9 10.22 -6.03 1.14
CA GLY A 9 9.24 -7.04 0.77
C GLY A 9 8.24 -7.44 1.86
N TYR A 10 7.24 -8.21 1.39
CA TYR A 10 6.32 -9.11 2.11
C TYR A 10 6.04 -8.84 3.61
N PHE A 11 4.81 -8.41 3.96
CA PHE A 11 4.38 -8.53 5.35
C PHE A 11 3.93 -9.96 5.69
N SER A 12 4.79 -10.68 6.44
CA SER A 12 4.38 -11.71 7.39
C SER A 12 4.90 -11.29 8.76
N ILE A 13 4.07 -11.45 9.79
CA ILE A 13 4.33 -11.03 11.16
C ILE A 13 5.71 -11.58 11.60
N THR A 14 6.59 -10.66 11.98
CA THR A 14 7.88 -10.82 12.71
C THR A 14 9.13 -10.36 11.94
N ALA A 15 9.82 -9.41 12.59
CA ALA A 15 11.24 -9.02 12.48
C ALA A 15 11.64 -7.81 11.60
N VAL A 16 12.13 -6.79 12.34
CA VAL A 16 13.31 -5.93 12.13
C VAL A 16 14.28 -6.35 11.00
N SER A 17 14.73 -5.37 10.17
CA SER A 17 16.15 -5.00 9.97
C SER A 17 16.33 -3.91 8.89
N SER A 18 17.21 -2.94 9.19
CA SER A 18 17.53 -1.71 8.43
C SER A 18 18.93 -1.81 7.80
N PHE A 19 19.24 -1.23 6.62
CA PHE A 19 20.61 -0.71 6.30
C PHE A 19 20.69 0.44 5.26
N ILE A 20 21.17 1.59 5.78
CA ILE A 20 22.13 2.62 5.29
C ILE A 20 21.88 3.47 4.02
N GLY A 21 21.50 4.72 4.28
CA GLY A 21 21.89 5.95 3.58
C GLY A 21 21.35 7.12 4.41
N ILE A 22 22.13 8.16 4.72
CA ILE A 22 21.65 9.34 5.49
C ILE A 22 20.79 10.25 4.60
N ALA A 23 19.83 9.66 3.89
CA ALA A 23 18.64 10.34 3.43
C ALA A 23 17.69 10.43 4.62
N SER A 24 16.78 11.39 4.64
CA SER A 24 15.58 11.22 5.47
C SER A 24 15.02 9.82 5.18
N THR A 25 15.11 8.88 6.11
CA THR A 25 14.64 7.52 5.87
C THR A 25 13.13 7.57 5.70
N ALA A 26 12.66 7.30 4.47
CA ALA A 26 11.24 7.17 4.22
C ALA A 26 10.69 6.03 5.08
N LYS A 27 9.65 6.31 5.87
CA LYS A 27 8.88 5.30 6.59
C LYS A 27 7.65 4.99 5.75
N HIS A 28 7.53 3.76 5.26
CA HIS A 28 6.39 3.32 4.49
C HIS A 28 5.66 2.20 5.22
N THR A 29 4.35 2.35 5.37
CA THR A 29 3.47 1.33 5.96
C THR A 29 2.26 1.11 5.05
N GLY A 30 1.76 -0.11 5.07
CA GLY A 30 0.58 -0.51 4.32
C GLY A 30 -0.33 -1.36 5.19
N TYR A 31 -1.65 -1.19 5.03
CA TYR A 31 -2.65 -2.01 5.69
C TYR A 31 -3.91 -2.11 4.82
N VAL A 32 -4.78 -3.06 5.17
CA VAL A 32 -6.09 -3.22 4.53
C VAL A 32 -7.14 -2.71 5.51
N GLU A 33 -8.03 -1.86 5.01
CA GLU A 33 -9.23 -1.47 5.72
C GLU A 33 -10.40 -2.28 5.20
N ASP A 34 -11.23 -2.79 6.12
CA ASP A 34 -12.47 -3.48 5.81
C ASP A 34 -13.66 -2.62 6.26
N ILE A 35 -14.69 -2.57 5.44
CA ILE A 35 -15.97 -1.94 5.79
C ILE A 35 -17.13 -2.89 5.47
N ASP A 36 -18.04 -3.01 6.42
CA ASP A 36 -19.30 -3.70 6.23
C ASP A 36 -20.33 -2.72 5.63
N ARG A 37 -20.93 -3.08 4.49
CA ARG A 37 -22.06 -2.35 3.89
C ARG A 37 -23.30 -3.25 3.83
N GLY A 38 -23.68 -3.77 4.99
CA GLY A 38 -24.89 -4.57 5.20
C GLY A 38 -24.64 -6.05 4.95
N ASN A 39 -24.46 -6.45 3.68
CA ASN A 39 -24.36 -7.87 3.29
C ASN A 39 -23.11 -8.20 2.45
N VAL A 40 -22.28 -7.19 2.19
CA VAL A 40 -21.01 -7.32 1.44
C VAL A 40 -19.92 -6.65 2.26
N LEU A 41 -18.85 -7.40 2.50
CA LEU A 41 -17.60 -6.87 3.06
C LEU A 41 -16.78 -6.29 1.92
N PHE A 42 -16.48 -5.00 2.02
CA PHE A 42 -15.56 -4.33 1.11
C PHE A 42 -14.22 -4.15 1.78
N SER A 43 -13.15 -4.36 1.04
CA SER A 43 -11.78 -4.10 1.48
C SER A 43 -11.19 -2.97 0.65
N ARG A 44 -10.26 -2.19 1.21
CA ARG A 44 -9.38 -1.27 0.45
C ARG A 44 -7.95 -1.36 0.96
N ALA A 45 -6.97 -1.23 0.06
CA ALA A 45 -5.58 -1.10 0.43
C ALA A 45 -5.29 0.36 0.81
N VAL A 46 -4.55 0.56 1.89
CA VAL A 46 -4.10 1.87 2.35
C VAL A 46 -2.59 1.85 2.49
N GLY A 47 -1.93 2.83 1.88
CA GLY A 47 -0.49 3.06 2.01
C GLY A 47 -0.25 4.43 2.66
N ASN A 48 0.72 4.49 3.56
CA ASN A 48 1.19 5.73 4.17
C ASN A 48 2.70 5.80 4.04
N THR A 49 3.22 6.91 3.54
CA THR A 49 4.65 7.19 3.49
C THR A 49 4.93 8.48 4.23
N SER A 50 5.90 8.46 5.13
CA SER A 50 6.48 9.64 5.76
C SER A 50 7.92 9.79 5.30
N TRP A 51 8.17 10.84 4.52
CA TRP A 51 9.49 11.24 4.04
C TRP A 51 9.73 12.74 4.29
N PRO A 52 10.18 13.11 5.50
CA PRO A 52 10.47 14.50 5.87
C PRO A 52 11.36 15.22 4.86
N GLY A 53 10.91 16.39 4.41
CA GLY A 53 11.65 17.27 3.49
C GLY A 53 11.75 16.76 2.05
N VAL A 54 11.12 15.63 1.70
CA VAL A 54 11.17 15.09 0.33
C VAL A 54 9.78 15.07 -0.30
N TYR A 55 9.72 15.57 -1.53
CA TYR A 55 8.56 15.42 -2.40
C TYR A 55 8.56 14.00 -2.95
N HIS A 56 7.51 13.24 -2.64
CA HIS A 56 7.40 11.82 -2.95
C HIS A 56 5.94 11.45 -3.21
N TYR A 57 5.71 10.24 -3.70
CA TYR A 57 4.39 9.67 -3.86
C TYR A 57 4.17 8.43 -2.98
N THR A 58 2.90 8.16 -2.70
CA THR A 58 2.40 6.86 -2.24
C THR A 58 1.31 6.37 -3.19
N ARG A 59 1.22 5.07 -3.43
CA ARG A 59 0.13 4.43 -4.19
C ARG A 59 -0.27 3.14 -3.50
N ALA A 60 -1.56 2.94 -3.28
CA ALA A 60 -2.16 1.68 -2.83
C ALA A 60 -3.04 1.09 -3.94
N ARG A 61 -2.96 -0.23 -4.14
CA ARG A 61 -3.78 -0.95 -5.11
C ARG A 61 -4.04 -2.39 -4.69
N PHE A 62 -5.17 -2.92 -5.15
CA PHE A 62 -5.46 -4.34 -5.17
C PHE A 62 -5.18 -4.91 -6.54
N GLU A 63 -4.52 -6.05 -6.55
CA GLU A 63 -4.26 -6.82 -7.74
C GLU A 63 -4.80 -8.24 -7.56
N GLY A 64 -5.26 -8.86 -8.64
CA GLY A 64 -5.63 -10.27 -8.63
C GLY A 64 -4.40 -11.12 -8.28
N HIS A 65 -4.46 -11.98 -7.28
CA HIS A 65 -3.27 -12.71 -6.81
C HIS A 65 -2.70 -13.61 -7.91
N ILE A 66 -3.57 -14.24 -8.71
CA ILE A 66 -3.19 -15.09 -9.84
C ILE A 66 -3.07 -14.31 -11.16
N THR A 67 -3.98 -13.38 -11.42
CA THR A 67 -4.09 -12.71 -12.73
C THR A 67 -3.25 -11.44 -12.84
N GLY A 68 -2.85 -10.83 -11.72
CA GLY A 68 -2.20 -9.52 -11.70
C GLY A 68 -3.11 -8.36 -12.16
N ASN A 69 -4.39 -8.63 -12.42
CA ASN A 69 -5.35 -7.60 -12.85
C ASN A 69 -5.54 -6.57 -11.73
N ILE A 70 -5.50 -5.29 -12.06
CA ILE A 70 -5.78 -4.23 -11.09
C ILE A 70 -7.28 -4.23 -10.79
N LEU A 71 -7.63 -4.48 -9.52
CA LEU A 71 -9.01 -4.55 -9.03
C LEU A 71 -9.44 -3.26 -8.34
N GLY A 72 -8.48 -2.52 -7.79
CA GLY A 72 -8.71 -1.20 -7.21
C GLY A 72 -7.39 -0.44 -7.14
N ASP A 73 -7.40 0.86 -7.41
CA ASP A 73 -6.18 1.66 -7.46
C ASP A 73 -6.44 3.07 -6.92
N SER A 74 -5.44 3.61 -6.25
CA SER A 74 -5.46 5.00 -5.76
C SER A 74 -4.81 5.98 -6.74
N GLY A 75 -4.07 5.47 -7.73
CA GLY A 75 -3.10 6.28 -8.46
C GLY A 75 -1.92 6.71 -7.58
N ARG A 76 -1.06 7.60 -8.09
CA ARG A 76 0.03 8.17 -7.30
C ARG A 76 -0.47 9.40 -6.53
N VAL A 77 -0.46 9.32 -5.21
CA VAL A 77 -0.73 10.46 -4.33
C VAL A 77 0.59 11.11 -3.97
N TRP A 78 0.82 12.31 -4.50
CA TRP A 78 2.04 13.09 -4.28
C TRP A 78 1.91 14.05 -3.11
N GLY A 79 3.04 14.33 -2.46
CA GLY A 79 3.10 15.29 -1.36
C GLY A 79 4.52 15.45 -0.81
N THR A 80 4.67 16.40 0.11
CA THR A 80 5.92 16.65 0.84
C THR A 80 5.74 16.23 2.30
N ASN A 81 6.80 15.71 2.93
CA ASN A 81 6.82 15.20 4.31
C ASN A 81 6.03 13.91 4.52
N ALA A 82 4.77 13.84 4.12
CA ALA A 82 3.96 12.63 4.23
C ALA A 82 2.90 12.54 3.13
N THR A 83 2.56 11.32 2.74
CA THR A 83 1.51 11.00 1.76
C THR A 83 0.71 9.79 2.21
N GLU A 84 -0.60 9.81 1.94
CA GLU A 84 -1.51 8.69 2.21
C GLU A 84 -2.29 8.38 0.94
N ALA A 85 -2.31 7.11 0.53
CA ALA A 85 -3.04 6.65 -0.64
C ALA A 85 -3.99 5.53 -0.25
N LYS A 86 -5.22 5.60 -0.75
CA LYS A 86 -6.29 4.62 -0.47
C LYS A 86 -6.85 4.13 -1.79
N SER A 87 -6.78 2.83 -2.02
CA SER A 87 -7.37 2.25 -3.23
C SER A 87 -8.89 2.38 -3.20
N ASP A 88 -9.50 2.13 -4.36
CA ASP A 88 -10.92 1.83 -4.41
C ASP A 88 -11.28 0.64 -3.51
N TRP A 89 -12.54 0.64 -3.08
CA TRP A 89 -13.14 -0.47 -2.36
C TRP A 89 -13.41 -1.63 -3.32
N VAL A 90 -12.93 -2.81 -2.97
CA VAL A 90 -13.19 -4.06 -3.71
C VAL A 90 -14.01 -5.00 -2.83
N ASP A 91 -14.88 -5.79 -3.44
CA ASP A 91 -15.60 -6.83 -2.72
C ASP A 91 -14.60 -7.91 -2.25
N ARG A 92 -14.57 -8.13 -0.94
CA ARG A 92 -13.63 -9.02 -0.25
C ARG A 92 -13.73 -10.46 -0.73
N TYR A 93 -14.92 -10.90 -1.15
CA TYR A 93 -15.21 -12.29 -1.50
C TYR A 93 -15.36 -12.51 -3.01
N ALA A 94 -15.58 -11.46 -3.79
CA ALA A 94 -15.77 -11.58 -5.23
C ALA A 94 -14.46 -11.82 -6.02
N SER A 95 -13.29 -11.67 -5.39
CA SER A 95 -12.01 -11.80 -6.10
C SER A 95 -10.88 -12.30 -5.20
N ASP A 96 -9.98 -13.06 -5.80
CA ASP A 96 -8.68 -13.45 -5.25
C ASP A 96 -7.75 -12.22 -5.35
N TRP A 97 -7.63 -11.44 -4.28
CA TRP A 97 -6.90 -10.17 -4.28
C TRP A 97 -5.66 -10.19 -3.39
N VAL A 98 -4.67 -9.36 -3.74
CA VAL A 98 -3.51 -9.02 -2.92
C VAL A 98 -3.35 -7.51 -2.85
N GLY A 99 -3.24 -6.97 -1.64
CA GLY A 99 -3.01 -5.54 -1.40
C GLY A 99 -1.54 -5.20 -1.59
N LYS A 100 -1.26 -4.17 -2.39
CA LYS A 100 0.10 -3.69 -2.63
C LYS A 100 0.18 -2.17 -2.44
N THR A 101 1.26 -1.73 -1.80
CA THR A 101 1.54 -0.31 -1.60
C THR A 101 2.94 0.02 -2.12
N TYR A 102 3.06 1.21 -2.71
CA TYR A 102 4.24 1.66 -3.44
C TYR A 102 4.55 3.08 -2.97
N TYR A 103 5.83 3.42 -2.97
CA TYR A 103 6.28 4.78 -2.74
C TYR A 103 7.54 5.07 -3.54
N GLY A 104 7.79 6.34 -3.80
CA GLY A 104 9.00 6.77 -4.49
C GLY A 104 9.02 8.27 -4.68
N ASN A 105 10.13 8.77 -5.20
CA ASN A 105 10.30 10.14 -5.63
C ASN A 105 10.92 10.13 -7.03
N GLU A 106 10.76 11.22 -7.77
CA GLU A 106 11.43 11.46 -9.05
C GLU A 106 12.75 12.20 -8.84
#